data_AF-A0A0P9T8I9-F1
#
_entry.id   AF-A0A0P9T8I9-F1
#
_cell.length_a   1.000
_cell.length_b   1.000
_cell.length_c   1.000
_cell.angle_alpha   90.00
_cell.angle_beta   90.00
_cell.angle_gamma   90.00
#
_symmetry.space_group_name_H-M   'P 1'
#
loop_
_entity.id
_entity.type
_entity.pdbx_description
1 polymer ?
#
loop_
_entity_poly.entity_id
_entity_poly.type
_entity_poly.pdbx_seq_one_letter_code
_entity_poly.pdbx_strand_id
1 'polypeptide(L)'
;MENNQPIIIKRVKRFGGGHHGGAWKIAFADFATAMMAFFLVLWLMSSATPEQLLAVAGYFKDPVGFSDSGSPYVIDLGGSPEMSPNQTLNPEVKTTPSPDTVPLEAETSETKAEEVEQERLEMLLQELQNKVEENPQLQKFKDQILFEITQDGLRIQIMDADNRPMFDSGSARLKPYFEDILLAMADTIKSVPNKISISGHTDATPFVGNGGFGNWELSANRANAARRALVAGTYPDSQVARVVGYASSALYDYENPTNPVNRRIDIVVLTKKAQQRIEGDQNSGGAPQSKPAPAAPATPAAPGASTGAPPDPQAYAQPHEIRQKLNIFDDGKLRVEPAQN
;
A
#
# COMPACT_ATOMS: atom_id res chain seq x y z
N MET A 1 21.01 48.32 89.28
CA MET A 1 20.99 46.99 88.65
C MET A 1 20.30 47.13 87.32
N GLU A 2 21.06 47.02 86.24
CA GLU A 2 20.56 47.08 84.86
C GLU A 2 19.71 45.84 84.57
N ASN A 3 18.47 46.05 84.15
CA ASN A 3 17.54 44.97 83.81
C ASN A 3 17.59 44.73 82.30
N ASN A 4 18.50 43.86 81.87
CA ASN A 4 18.71 43.49 80.48
C ASN A 4 17.73 42.37 80.08
N GLN A 5 16.48 42.72 79.76
CA GLN A 5 15.54 41.77 79.15
C GLN A 5 15.59 41.88 77.63
N PRO A 6 15.85 40.78 76.89
CA PRO A 6 15.95 40.83 75.43
C PRO A 6 14.57 41.09 74.80
N ILE A 7 14.48 42.13 73.97
CA ILE A 7 13.28 42.46 73.20
C ILE A 7 13.12 41.45 72.06
N ILE A 8 12.10 40.60 72.14
CA ILE A 8 11.76 39.64 71.08
C ILE A 8 10.79 40.30 70.11
N ILE A 9 11.26 40.69 68.92
CA ILE A 9 10.41 41.23 67.85
C ILE A 9 9.81 40.08 67.04
N LYS A 10 8.54 39.75 67.29
CA LYS A 10 7.78 38.79 66.47
C LYS A 10 7.25 39.46 65.21
N ARG A 11 7.94 39.34 64.08
CA ARG A 11 7.42 39.76 62.77
C ARG A 11 6.41 38.75 62.25
N VAL A 12 5.13 39.07 62.36
CA VAL A 12 4.05 38.27 61.78
C VAL A 12 3.82 38.73 60.35
N LYS A 13 4.26 37.94 59.36
CA LYS A 13 3.92 38.19 57.95
C LYS A 13 2.48 37.71 57.74
N ARG A 14 1.52 38.64 57.76
CA ARG A 14 0.15 38.33 57.32
C ARG A 14 0.21 38.14 55.81
N PHE A 15 0.16 36.90 55.36
CA PHE A 15 -0.25 36.62 53.99
C PHE A 15 -1.74 37.00 53.92
N GLY A 16 -2.07 38.08 53.21
CA GLY A 16 -3.44 38.29 52.79
C GLY A 16 -3.85 37.07 51.99
N GLY A 17 -4.87 36.35 52.45
CA GLY A 17 -5.40 35.19 51.72
C GLY A 17 -5.76 35.65 50.31
N GLY A 18 -4.96 35.23 49.33
CA GLY A 18 -5.26 35.45 47.93
C GLY A 18 -6.66 34.90 47.65
N HIS A 19 -7.45 35.65 46.88
CA HIS A 19 -8.78 35.29 46.42
C HIS A 19 -8.73 34.04 45.51
N HIS A 20 -8.41 32.87 46.05
CA HIS A 20 -8.25 31.62 45.29
C HIS A 20 -9.59 30.87 45.07
N GLY A 21 -10.73 31.48 45.40
CA GLY A 21 -12.05 30.89 45.23
C GLY A 21 -12.81 31.28 43.96
N GLY A 22 -12.22 32.08 43.07
CA GLY A 22 -12.89 32.63 41.87
C GLY A 22 -12.52 31.96 40.54
N ALA A 23 -11.32 31.37 40.43
CA ALA A 23 -10.81 30.84 39.17
C ALA A 23 -11.65 29.67 38.61
N TRP A 24 -12.16 28.79 39.48
CA TRP A 24 -13.01 27.67 39.07
C TRP A 24 -14.38 28.14 38.54
N LYS A 25 -14.88 29.28 39.01
CA LYS A 25 -16.12 29.89 38.52
C LYS A 25 -15.95 30.47 37.12
N ILE A 26 -14.75 30.96 36.80
CA ILE A 26 -14.42 31.46 35.46
C ILE A 26 -14.35 30.30 34.49
N ALA A 27 -13.68 29.19 34.86
CA ALA A 27 -13.65 27.98 34.03
C ALA A 27 -15.05 27.36 33.85
N PHE A 28 -15.89 27.37 34.89
CA PHE A 28 -17.27 26.90 34.80
C PHE A 28 -18.14 27.81 33.93
N ALA A 29 -17.98 29.13 34.03
CA ALA A 29 -18.70 30.09 33.19
C ALA A 29 -18.31 29.95 31.72
N ASP A 30 -17.01 29.78 31.43
CA ASP A 30 -16.49 29.57 30.07
C ASP A 30 -17.05 28.28 29.44
N PHE A 31 -17.04 27.19 30.21
CA PHE A 31 -17.66 25.93 29.79
C PHE A 31 -19.17 26.07 29.53
N ALA A 32 -19.90 26.76 30.40
CA ALA A 32 -21.33 27.00 30.21
C ALA A 32 -21.61 27.86 28.96
N THR A 33 -20.78 28.86 28.68
CA THR A 33 -20.92 29.67 27.45
C THR A 33 -20.57 28.89 26.19
N ALA A 34 -19.58 28.00 26.24
CA ALA A 34 -19.25 27.12 25.12
C ALA A 34 -20.41 26.16 24.82
N MET A 35 -21.02 25.56 25.85
CA MET A 35 -22.19 24.70 25.67
C MET A 35 -23.42 25.46 25.17
N MET A 36 -23.64 26.69 25.65
CA MET A 36 -24.71 27.55 25.18
C MET A 36 -24.53 27.92 23.69
N ALA A 37 -23.31 28.32 23.29
CA ALA A 37 -23.01 28.63 21.90
C ALA A 37 -23.19 27.41 20.99
N PHE A 38 -22.73 26.23 21.44
CA PHE A 38 -22.92 24.98 20.71
C PHE A 38 -24.40 24.63 20.54
N PHE A 39 -25.21 24.81 21.59
CA PHE A 39 -26.65 24.57 21.53
C PHE A 39 -27.37 25.56 20.60
N LEU A 40 -26.97 26.84 20.59
CA LEU A 40 -27.52 27.83 19.66
C LEU A 40 -27.20 27.48 18.20
N VAL A 41 -26.00 26.99 17.91
CA VAL A 41 -25.64 26.53 16.55
C VAL A 41 -26.46 25.33 16.13
N LEU A 42 -26.60 24.31 16.99
CA LEU A 42 -27.45 23.15 16.73
C LEU A 42 -28.93 23.52 16.55
N TRP A 43 -29.42 24.47 17.34
CA TRP A 43 -30.78 24.98 17.24
C TRP A 43 -31.01 25.74 15.91
N LEU A 44 -30.04 26.53 15.47
CA LEU A 44 -30.07 27.19 14.15
C LEU A 44 -30.00 26.18 13.00
N MET A 45 -29.20 25.12 13.12
CA MET A 45 -29.17 24.06 12.10
C MET A 45 -30.49 23.28 12.01
N SER A 46 -31.18 23.07 13.13
CA SER A 46 -32.46 22.36 13.18
C SER A 46 -33.63 23.19 12.63
N SER A 47 -33.56 24.52 12.73
CA SER A 47 -34.59 25.45 12.24
C SER A 47 -34.32 25.97 10.83
N ALA A 48 -33.12 25.81 10.29
CA ALA A 48 -32.76 26.22 8.94
C ALA A 48 -33.27 25.23 7.89
N THR A 49 -33.65 25.77 6.72
CA THR A 49 -34.02 24.95 5.57
C THR A 49 -32.77 24.30 4.93
N PRO A 50 -32.91 23.15 4.25
CA PRO A 50 -31.78 22.47 3.61
C PRO A 50 -30.99 23.35 2.62
N GLU A 51 -31.69 24.26 1.93
CA GLU A 51 -31.08 25.21 0.97
C GLU A 51 -30.21 26.24 1.67
N GLN A 52 -30.64 26.77 2.82
CA GLN A 52 -29.87 27.74 3.61
C GLN A 52 -28.60 27.10 4.21
N LEU A 53 -28.68 25.84 4.66
CA LEU A 53 -27.52 25.10 5.15
C LEU A 53 -26.46 24.91 4.05
N LEU A 54 -26.90 24.64 2.82
CA LEU A 54 -26.00 24.47 1.67
C LEU A 54 -25.35 25.79 1.24
N ALA A 55 -26.09 26.90 1.30
CA ALA A 55 -25.56 28.24 1.04
C ALA A 55 -24.50 28.65 2.08
N VAL A 56 -24.76 28.41 3.37
CA VAL A 56 -23.79 28.68 4.44
C VAL A 56 -22.56 27.78 4.32
N ALA A 57 -22.73 26.49 4.01
CA ALA A 57 -21.61 25.58 3.76
C ALA A 57 -20.77 26.01 2.55
N GLY A 58 -21.39 26.58 1.51
CA GLY A 58 -20.70 27.17 0.37
C GLY A 58 -19.78 28.33 0.78
N TYR A 59 -20.26 29.24 1.64
CA TYR A 59 -19.48 30.38 2.13
C TYR A 59 -18.21 29.98 2.88
N PHE A 60 -18.25 28.88 3.66
CA PHE A 60 -17.06 28.39 4.38
C PHE A 60 -16.10 27.59 3.50
N LYS A 61 -16.59 27.00 2.40
CA LYS A 61 -15.75 26.28 1.45
C LYS A 61 -15.04 27.22 0.47
N ASP A 62 -15.69 28.33 0.11
CA ASP A 62 -15.11 29.34 -0.78
C ASP A 62 -15.50 30.76 -0.35
N PRO A 63 -14.75 31.38 0.59
CA PRO A 63 -15.05 32.72 1.09
C PRO A 63 -14.76 33.82 0.07
N VAL A 64 -14.06 33.51 -1.04
CA VAL A 64 -13.61 34.49 -2.02
C VAL A 64 -14.65 34.65 -3.15
N GLY A 65 -15.28 33.54 -3.57
CA GLY A 65 -16.28 33.52 -4.65
C GLY A 65 -17.65 34.15 -4.32
N PHE A 66 -17.95 34.41 -3.04
CA PHE A 66 -19.24 34.99 -2.63
C PHE A 66 -19.27 36.53 -2.61
N SER A 67 -18.13 37.18 -2.88
CA SER A 67 -18.00 38.65 -2.78
C SER A 67 -18.40 39.41 -4.04
N ASP A 68 -18.51 38.75 -5.19
CA ASP A 68 -18.63 39.43 -6.49
C ASP A 68 -20.02 39.31 -7.16
N SER A 69 -21.00 38.62 -6.56
CA SER A 69 -22.32 38.47 -7.22
C SER A 69 -23.53 38.13 -6.32
N GLY A 70 -23.59 38.58 -5.07
CA GLY A 70 -24.80 38.38 -4.25
C GLY A 70 -24.80 39.21 -2.97
N SER A 71 -25.95 39.78 -2.60
CA SER A 71 -26.07 40.73 -1.48
C SER A 71 -25.49 40.18 -0.16
N PRO A 72 -24.85 41.00 0.69
CA PRO A 72 -24.14 40.55 1.91
C PRO A 72 -25.04 40.04 3.06
N TYR A 73 -26.35 39.88 2.86
CA TYR A 73 -27.31 39.55 3.90
C TYR A 73 -28.04 38.24 3.58
N VAL A 74 -28.03 37.31 4.52
CA VAL A 74 -28.61 35.95 4.45
C VAL A 74 -30.13 35.90 4.79
N ILE A 75 -30.79 37.05 4.97
CA ILE A 75 -32.23 37.13 5.23
C ILE A 75 -32.83 38.12 4.24
N ASP A 76 -33.54 37.58 3.25
CA ASP A 76 -34.25 38.33 2.20
C ASP A 76 -35.65 38.73 2.68
N LEU A 77 -35.90 40.05 2.76
CA LEU A 77 -37.19 40.66 3.11
C LEU A 77 -37.95 41.14 1.86
N GLY A 78 -37.96 40.35 0.79
CA GLY A 78 -38.98 40.43 -0.27
C GLY A 78 -38.51 41.07 -1.58
N GLY A 79 -37.37 40.63 -2.12
CA GLY A 79 -36.95 40.97 -3.48
C GLY A 79 -36.77 39.72 -4.36
N SER A 80 -37.62 39.56 -5.38
CA SER A 80 -37.54 38.43 -6.32
C SER A 80 -36.22 38.43 -7.12
N PRO A 81 -35.45 37.32 -7.16
CA PRO A 81 -34.26 37.26 -7.99
C PRO A 81 -34.62 36.83 -9.42
N GLU A 82 -34.38 37.70 -10.40
CA GLU A 82 -34.22 37.29 -11.79
C GLU A 82 -32.79 36.79 -12.03
N MET A 83 -32.66 35.64 -12.70
CA MET A 83 -31.37 35.10 -13.16
C MET A 83 -30.80 35.94 -14.31
N SER A 84 -29.51 36.27 -14.24
CA SER A 84 -28.81 36.94 -15.35
C SER A 84 -28.42 35.94 -16.47
N PRO A 85 -28.41 36.34 -17.75
CA PRO A 85 -28.20 35.43 -18.86
C PRO A 85 -26.73 35.01 -18.99
N ASN A 86 -26.57 33.72 -19.20
CA ASN A 86 -25.32 33.00 -19.34
C ASN A 86 -24.67 33.28 -20.71
N GLN A 87 -23.95 34.40 -20.88
CA GLN A 87 -23.00 34.54 -22.00
C GLN A 87 -21.94 35.62 -21.75
N THR A 88 -20.72 35.22 -21.41
CA THR A 88 -19.53 36.06 -21.59
C THR A 88 -18.69 35.48 -22.73
N LEU A 89 -18.45 36.33 -23.73
CA LEU A 89 -17.63 36.08 -24.90
C LEU A 89 -16.17 36.42 -24.54
N ASN A 90 -15.40 35.45 -24.05
CA ASN A 90 -13.95 35.41 -24.27
C ASN A 90 -13.31 34.08 -23.79
N PRO A 91 -12.62 33.32 -24.66
CA PRO A 91 -11.78 32.20 -24.26
C PRO A 91 -10.33 32.68 -24.22
N GLU A 92 -9.83 33.12 -23.06
CA GLU A 92 -8.39 33.21 -22.85
C GLU A 92 -7.99 32.51 -21.55
N VAL A 93 -7.29 31.41 -21.77
CA VAL A 93 -6.55 30.61 -20.82
C VAL A 93 -5.59 31.50 -20.04
N LYS A 94 -5.83 31.69 -18.74
CA LYS A 94 -4.79 32.03 -17.78
C LYS A 94 -4.53 30.82 -16.90
N THR A 95 -3.52 30.06 -17.30
CA THR A 95 -2.85 29.05 -16.48
C THR A 95 -2.02 29.78 -15.43
N THR A 96 -2.46 29.75 -14.19
CA THR A 96 -1.61 30.00 -13.01
C THR A 96 -1.81 28.82 -12.06
N PRO A 97 -0.76 28.07 -11.72
CA PRO A 97 -0.88 26.95 -10.79
C PRO A 97 -0.93 27.53 -9.37
N SER A 98 -2.09 27.47 -8.71
CA SER A 98 -2.15 27.61 -7.26
C SER A 98 -1.77 26.27 -6.62
N PRO A 99 -0.74 26.23 -5.76
CA PRO A 99 -0.57 25.14 -4.82
C PRO A 99 -1.42 25.48 -3.60
N ASP A 100 -2.48 24.72 -3.35
CA ASP A 100 -3.04 24.52 -2.00
C ASP A 100 -4.20 23.53 -2.10
N THR A 101 -3.84 22.26 -2.29
CA THR A 101 -4.74 21.15 -2.01
C THR A 101 -4.88 21.01 -0.51
N VAL A 102 -6.07 21.33 0.00
CA VAL A 102 -6.50 21.08 1.38
C VAL A 102 -6.41 19.55 1.63
N PRO A 103 -5.61 19.03 2.58
CA PRO A 103 -5.39 17.58 2.73
C PRO A 103 -6.56 16.76 3.32
N LEU A 104 -7.71 17.37 3.65
CA LEU A 104 -8.75 16.74 4.49
C LEU A 104 -9.81 15.93 3.71
N GLU A 105 -9.98 16.14 2.41
CA GLU A 105 -10.98 15.39 1.60
C GLU A 105 -10.43 14.07 1.06
N ALA A 106 -9.11 13.91 0.94
CA ALA A 106 -8.48 12.67 0.49
C ALA A 106 -8.67 11.54 1.51
N GLU A 107 -8.36 11.77 2.79
CA GLU A 107 -8.43 10.78 3.88
C GLU A 107 -9.85 10.19 4.06
N THR A 108 -10.89 11.00 3.94
CA THR A 108 -12.29 10.54 4.07
C THR A 108 -12.83 9.84 2.83
N SER A 109 -12.22 10.08 1.66
CA SER A 109 -12.56 9.37 0.42
C SER A 109 -11.86 8.01 0.31
N GLU A 110 -10.61 7.93 0.79
CA GLU A 110 -9.81 6.71 0.81
C GLU A 110 -10.40 5.67 1.76
N THR A 111 -10.80 6.10 2.97
CA THR A 111 -11.45 5.21 3.96
C THR A 111 -12.74 4.59 3.43
N LYS A 112 -13.61 5.38 2.80
CA LYS A 112 -14.84 4.87 2.15
C LYS A 112 -14.54 3.94 0.97
N ALA A 113 -13.49 4.21 0.21
CA ALA A 113 -13.10 3.33 -0.89
C ALA A 113 -12.53 1.99 -0.40
N GLU A 114 -11.81 2.00 0.73
CA GLU A 114 -11.32 0.79 1.40
C GLU A 114 -12.49 -0.05 1.94
N GLU A 115 -13.52 0.56 2.55
CA GLU A 115 -14.73 -0.15 3.02
C GLU A 115 -15.48 -0.85 1.87
N VAL A 116 -15.75 -0.13 0.78
CA VAL A 116 -16.43 -0.71 -0.41
C VAL A 116 -15.59 -1.82 -1.05
N GLU A 117 -14.27 -1.72 -1.00
CA GLU A 117 -13.39 -2.78 -1.48
C GLU A 117 -13.43 -4.03 -0.58
N GLN A 118 -13.45 -3.85 0.74
CA GLN A 118 -13.60 -4.95 1.70
C GLN A 118 -14.92 -5.70 1.49
N GLU A 119 -16.04 -4.98 1.36
CA GLU A 119 -17.35 -5.58 1.06
C GLU A 119 -17.32 -6.41 -0.22
N ARG A 120 -16.62 -5.95 -1.27
CA ARG A 120 -16.45 -6.71 -2.52
C ARG A 120 -15.65 -7.98 -2.32
N LEU A 121 -14.59 -7.95 -1.52
CA LEU A 121 -13.79 -9.13 -1.21
C LEU A 121 -14.59 -10.14 -0.38
N GLU A 122 -15.45 -9.67 0.52
CA GLU A 122 -16.37 -10.53 1.28
C GLU A 122 -17.42 -11.19 0.39
N MET A 123 -18.02 -10.43 -0.53
CA MET A 123 -18.93 -11.00 -1.54
C MET A 123 -18.22 -12.03 -2.43
N LEU A 124 -16.99 -11.74 -2.86
CA LEU A 124 -16.18 -12.67 -3.64
C LEU A 124 -15.86 -13.94 -2.86
N LEU A 125 -15.50 -13.81 -1.57
CA LEU A 125 -15.28 -14.95 -0.69
C LEU A 125 -16.53 -15.85 -0.63
N GLN A 126 -17.70 -15.25 -0.42
CA GLN A 126 -18.95 -15.99 -0.37
C GLN A 126 -19.27 -16.66 -1.71
N GLU A 127 -19.05 -15.97 -2.83
CA GLU A 127 -19.25 -16.54 -4.17
C GLU A 127 -18.30 -17.74 -4.42
N LEU A 128 -17.03 -17.62 -4.03
CA LEU A 128 -16.07 -18.71 -4.14
C LEU A 128 -16.45 -19.91 -3.27
N GLN A 129 -16.91 -19.67 -2.03
CA GLN A 129 -17.40 -20.73 -1.15
C GLN A 129 -18.61 -21.45 -1.77
N ASN A 130 -19.60 -20.70 -2.27
CA ASN A 130 -20.75 -21.27 -2.96
C ASN A 130 -20.31 -22.07 -4.20
N LYS A 131 -19.35 -21.56 -4.97
CA LYS A 131 -18.83 -22.25 -6.16
C LYS A 131 -18.17 -23.59 -5.80
N VAL A 132 -17.40 -23.61 -4.72
CA VAL A 132 -16.81 -24.85 -4.19
C VAL A 132 -17.90 -25.81 -3.75
N GLU A 133 -19.01 -25.31 -3.20
CA GLU A 133 -20.10 -26.14 -2.72
C GLU A 133 -20.99 -26.73 -3.82
N GLU A 134 -21.26 -25.95 -4.86
CA GLU A 134 -22.10 -26.34 -6.00
C GLU A 134 -21.39 -27.30 -6.95
N ASN A 135 -20.06 -27.18 -7.12
CA ASN A 135 -19.31 -28.00 -8.05
C ASN A 135 -18.85 -29.31 -7.38
N PRO A 136 -19.35 -30.49 -7.81
CA PRO A 136 -18.98 -31.78 -7.21
C PRO A 136 -17.49 -32.13 -7.32
N GLN A 137 -16.77 -31.55 -8.29
CA GLN A 137 -15.33 -31.72 -8.38
C GLN A 137 -14.62 -30.90 -7.31
N LEU A 138 -15.01 -29.63 -7.10
CA LEU A 138 -14.39 -28.76 -6.10
C LEU A 138 -14.66 -29.24 -4.67
N GLN A 139 -15.85 -29.75 -4.39
CA GLN A 139 -16.22 -30.33 -3.09
C GLN A 139 -15.20 -31.37 -2.59
N LYS A 140 -14.67 -32.22 -3.50
CA LYS A 140 -13.68 -33.25 -3.14
C LYS A 140 -12.34 -32.67 -2.65
N PHE A 141 -12.09 -31.41 -2.96
CA PHE A 141 -10.88 -30.66 -2.61
C PHE A 141 -11.16 -29.55 -1.61
N LYS A 142 -12.36 -29.48 -1.01
CA LYS A 142 -12.72 -28.47 0.00
C LYS A 142 -11.68 -28.38 1.12
N ASP A 143 -11.20 -29.52 1.60
CA ASP A 143 -10.19 -29.59 2.68
C ASP A 143 -8.78 -29.12 2.25
N GLN A 144 -8.55 -28.99 0.94
CA GLN A 144 -7.27 -28.52 0.38
C GLN A 144 -7.32 -27.05 -0.04
N ILE A 145 -8.51 -26.43 -0.03
CA ILE A 145 -8.72 -25.04 -0.43
C ILE A 145 -9.08 -24.22 0.80
N LEU A 146 -8.19 -23.31 1.19
CA LEU A 146 -8.40 -22.40 2.31
C LEU A 146 -8.58 -20.98 1.77
N PHE A 147 -9.61 -20.30 2.28
CA PHE A 147 -9.86 -18.91 1.98
C PHE A 147 -9.64 -18.06 3.23
N GLU A 148 -8.90 -16.96 3.09
CA GLU A 148 -8.56 -16.07 4.20
C GLU A 148 -8.54 -14.61 3.72
N ILE A 149 -9.21 -13.73 4.44
CA ILE A 149 -9.09 -12.28 4.21
C ILE A 149 -7.85 -11.79 4.95
N THR A 150 -6.92 -11.20 4.20
CA THR A 150 -5.66 -10.65 4.71
C THR A 150 -5.58 -9.16 4.44
N GLN A 151 -4.59 -8.47 5.02
CA GLN A 151 -4.35 -7.04 4.76
C GLN A 151 -4.07 -6.75 3.28
N ASP A 152 -3.48 -7.71 2.56
CA ASP A 152 -3.17 -7.58 1.15
C ASP A 152 -4.39 -7.90 0.25
N GLY A 153 -5.46 -8.46 0.82
CA GLY A 153 -6.71 -8.80 0.15
C GLY A 153 -7.15 -10.25 0.41
N LEU A 154 -7.95 -10.83 -0.50
CA LEU A 154 -8.47 -12.18 -0.35
C LEU A 154 -7.43 -13.21 -0.81
N ARG A 155 -6.94 -14.03 0.12
CA ARG A 155 -5.99 -15.11 -0.14
C ARG A 155 -6.74 -16.43 -0.33
N ILE A 156 -6.46 -17.09 -1.44
CA ILE A 156 -6.92 -18.42 -1.80
C ILE A 156 -5.68 -19.33 -1.76
N GLN A 157 -5.60 -20.21 -0.77
CA GLN A 157 -4.49 -21.16 -0.62
C GLN A 157 -4.97 -22.54 -1.07
N ILE A 158 -4.17 -23.20 -1.91
CA ILE A 158 -4.47 -24.55 -2.37
C ILE A 158 -3.28 -25.43 -2.04
N MET A 159 -3.51 -26.48 -1.25
CA MET A 159 -2.46 -27.26 -0.60
C MET A 159 -2.42 -28.70 -1.13
N ASP A 160 -1.22 -29.28 -1.21
CA ASP A 160 -1.08 -30.70 -1.49
C ASP A 160 -1.52 -31.54 -0.28
N ALA A 161 -2.06 -32.71 -0.57
CA ALA A 161 -2.24 -33.79 0.41
C ALA A 161 -1.50 -35.04 -0.07
N ASP A 162 -1.11 -35.92 0.86
CA ASP A 162 -0.32 -37.14 0.55
C ASP A 162 -0.91 -37.97 -0.60
N ASN A 163 -2.24 -38.09 -0.65
CA ASN A 163 -2.94 -38.89 -1.66
C ASN A 163 -3.48 -38.08 -2.85
N ARG A 164 -3.27 -36.75 -2.87
CA ARG A 164 -3.80 -35.84 -3.89
C ARG A 164 -2.85 -34.66 -4.14
N PRO A 165 -1.71 -34.88 -4.83
CA PRO A 165 -0.76 -33.83 -5.15
C PRO A 165 -1.27 -32.94 -6.29
N MET A 166 -1.08 -31.63 -6.26
CA MET A 166 -1.52 -30.72 -7.33
C MET A 166 -0.66 -30.82 -8.60
N PHE A 167 0.59 -31.28 -8.44
CA PHE A 167 1.58 -31.38 -9.50
C PHE A 167 2.15 -32.80 -9.59
N ASP A 168 2.71 -33.13 -10.74
CA ASP A 168 3.58 -34.30 -10.83
C ASP A 168 4.80 -34.14 -9.92
N SER A 169 5.29 -35.27 -9.39
CA SER A 169 6.45 -35.29 -8.50
C SER A 169 7.66 -34.65 -9.18
N GLY A 170 8.27 -33.69 -8.48
CA GLY A 170 9.42 -32.93 -8.99
C GLY A 170 9.17 -32.11 -10.26
N SER A 171 7.91 -31.83 -10.60
CA SER A 171 7.54 -31.15 -11.84
C SER A 171 6.61 -29.96 -11.58
N ALA A 172 6.55 -29.07 -12.56
CA ALA A 172 5.57 -27.98 -12.64
C ALA A 172 4.35 -28.34 -13.53
N ARG A 173 4.24 -29.60 -13.96
CA ARG A 173 3.07 -30.10 -14.68
C ARG A 173 1.89 -30.28 -13.71
N LEU A 174 0.80 -29.59 -14.01
CA LEU A 174 -0.46 -29.65 -13.26
C LEU A 174 -1.09 -31.04 -13.43
N LYS A 175 -1.73 -31.53 -12.37
CA LYS A 175 -2.66 -32.66 -12.47
C LYS A 175 -4.01 -32.17 -13.02
N PRO A 176 -4.76 -33.03 -13.76
CA PRO A 176 -6.02 -32.62 -14.39
C PRO A 176 -7.04 -32.01 -13.42
N TYR A 177 -7.20 -32.63 -12.23
CA TYR A 177 -8.13 -32.10 -11.23
C TYR A 177 -7.75 -30.73 -10.69
N PHE A 178 -6.45 -30.42 -10.60
CA PHE A 178 -6.00 -29.12 -10.13
C PHE A 178 -6.13 -28.05 -11.22
N GLU A 179 -5.91 -28.44 -12.47
CA GLU A 179 -6.24 -27.60 -13.63
C GLU A 179 -7.74 -27.25 -13.65
N ASP A 180 -8.62 -28.24 -13.47
CA ASP A 180 -10.08 -28.03 -13.40
C ASP A 180 -10.48 -27.06 -12.27
N ILE A 181 -9.80 -27.15 -11.11
CA ILE A 181 -10.02 -26.23 -9.98
C ILE A 181 -9.70 -24.78 -10.39
N LEU A 182 -8.53 -24.56 -10.99
CA LEU A 182 -8.09 -23.23 -11.43
C LEU A 182 -9.01 -22.67 -12.53
N LEU A 183 -9.40 -23.50 -13.49
CA LEU A 183 -10.35 -23.14 -14.55
C LEU A 183 -11.71 -22.72 -13.96
N ALA A 184 -12.23 -23.47 -12.99
CA ALA A 184 -13.52 -23.19 -12.37
C ALA A 184 -13.54 -21.92 -11.51
N MET A 185 -12.41 -21.56 -10.89
CA MET A 185 -12.29 -20.36 -10.07
C MET A 185 -11.96 -19.11 -10.88
N ALA A 186 -11.38 -19.25 -12.08
CA ALA A 186 -10.93 -18.13 -12.90
C ALA A 186 -12.06 -17.14 -13.23
N ASP A 187 -13.24 -17.64 -13.60
CA ASP A 187 -14.42 -16.81 -13.91
C ASP A 187 -14.92 -16.02 -12.68
N THR A 188 -14.92 -16.65 -11.51
CA THR A 188 -15.33 -16.00 -10.25
C THR A 188 -14.33 -14.95 -9.81
N ILE A 189 -13.01 -15.23 -9.90
CA ILE A 189 -11.96 -14.26 -9.54
C ILE A 189 -12.00 -13.04 -10.48
N LYS A 190 -12.39 -13.24 -11.74
CA LYS A 190 -12.52 -12.17 -12.75
C LYS A 190 -13.70 -11.22 -12.51
N SER A 191 -14.64 -11.56 -11.62
CA SER A 191 -15.81 -10.70 -11.34
C SER A 191 -15.41 -9.37 -10.70
N VAL A 192 -14.27 -9.33 -10.02
CA VAL A 192 -13.71 -8.12 -9.40
C VAL A 192 -12.63 -7.48 -10.28
N PRO A 193 -12.46 -6.15 -10.25
CA PRO A 193 -11.46 -5.45 -11.06
C PRO A 193 -10.03 -5.58 -10.52
N ASN A 194 -9.84 -6.30 -9.42
CA ASN A 194 -8.61 -6.39 -8.65
C ASN A 194 -7.59 -7.31 -9.35
N LYS A 195 -6.32 -6.90 -9.33
CA LYS A 195 -5.23 -7.74 -9.83
C LYS A 195 -4.91 -8.87 -8.86
N ILE A 196 -4.33 -9.95 -9.36
CA ILE A 196 -3.86 -11.08 -8.54
C ILE A 196 -2.34 -11.15 -8.42
N SER A 197 -1.88 -11.62 -7.27
CA SER A 197 -0.51 -12.10 -7.05
C SER A 197 -0.54 -13.61 -6.88
N ILE A 198 0.28 -14.33 -7.64
CA ILE A 198 0.35 -15.80 -7.57
C ILE A 198 1.71 -16.20 -6.99
N SER A 199 1.68 -16.99 -5.92
CA SER A 199 2.89 -17.42 -5.22
C SER A 199 2.94 -18.94 -5.16
N GLY A 200 4.12 -19.51 -5.39
CA GLY A 200 4.39 -20.93 -5.28
C GLY A 200 5.27 -21.25 -4.08
N HIS A 201 4.91 -22.31 -3.36
CA HIS A 201 5.65 -22.83 -2.21
C HIS A 201 5.98 -24.31 -2.42
N THR A 202 7.13 -24.74 -1.92
CA THR A 202 7.55 -26.14 -1.87
C THR A 202 7.83 -26.54 -0.43
N ASP A 203 7.83 -27.84 -0.16
CA ASP A 203 8.36 -28.37 1.08
C ASP A 203 9.89 -28.23 1.13
N ALA A 204 10.47 -28.59 2.28
CA ALA A 204 11.91 -28.58 2.50
C ALA A 204 12.61 -29.85 1.97
N THR A 205 11.92 -30.75 1.26
CA THR A 205 12.62 -31.90 0.68
C THR A 205 13.61 -31.41 -0.39
N PRO A 206 14.89 -31.82 -0.32
CA PRO A 206 15.86 -31.40 -1.32
C PRO A 206 15.46 -31.87 -2.70
N PHE A 207 15.30 -30.92 -3.62
CA PHE A 207 15.05 -31.25 -5.01
C PHE A 207 16.32 -31.80 -5.66
N VAL A 208 16.26 -33.03 -6.15
CA VAL A 208 17.35 -33.67 -6.89
C VAL A 208 17.20 -33.36 -8.38
N GLY A 209 17.63 -32.16 -8.76
CA GLY A 209 17.60 -31.67 -10.15
C GLY A 209 18.95 -31.72 -10.85
N ASN A 210 18.92 -31.80 -12.18
CA ASN A 210 20.10 -31.57 -13.00
C ASN A 210 20.30 -30.06 -13.23
N GLY A 211 21.56 -29.61 -13.30
CA GLY A 211 21.89 -28.27 -13.82
C GLY A 211 21.53 -27.08 -12.93
N GLY A 212 21.46 -27.26 -11.61
CA GLY A 212 21.18 -26.16 -10.66
C GLY A 212 19.70 -25.84 -10.47
N PHE A 213 18.81 -26.62 -11.10
CA PHE A 213 17.38 -26.53 -10.86
C PHE A 213 17.06 -27.06 -9.46
N GLY A 214 16.47 -26.21 -8.62
CA GLY A 214 16.08 -26.55 -7.25
C GLY A 214 14.65 -26.12 -6.92
N ASN A 215 14.38 -26.04 -5.61
CA ASN A 215 13.06 -25.66 -5.09
C ASN A 215 12.65 -24.22 -5.46
N TRP A 216 13.63 -23.33 -5.67
CA TRP A 216 13.38 -21.96 -6.13
C TRP A 216 12.78 -21.96 -7.54
N GLU A 217 13.43 -22.61 -8.50
CA GLU A 217 12.93 -22.72 -9.87
C GLU A 217 11.62 -23.50 -9.92
N LEU A 218 11.50 -24.58 -9.13
CA LEU A 218 10.28 -25.39 -9.07
C LEU A 218 9.09 -24.57 -8.58
N SER A 219 9.26 -23.81 -7.50
CA SER A 219 8.19 -22.99 -6.91
C SER A 219 7.71 -21.91 -7.88
N ALA A 220 8.63 -21.19 -8.54
CA ALA A 220 8.30 -20.17 -9.53
C ALA A 220 7.65 -20.77 -10.79
N ASN A 221 8.09 -21.94 -11.23
CA ASN A 221 7.51 -22.64 -12.39
C ASN A 221 6.11 -23.15 -12.11
N ARG A 222 5.85 -23.65 -10.89
CA ARG A 222 4.51 -24.07 -10.45
C ARG A 222 3.54 -22.89 -10.36
N ALA A 223 4.00 -21.76 -9.82
CA ALA A 223 3.21 -20.53 -9.80
C ALA A 223 2.87 -20.06 -11.24
N ASN A 224 3.83 -20.13 -12.17
CA ASN A 224 3.58 -19.83 -13.59
C ASN A 224 2.67 -20.85 -14.29
N ALA A 225 2.72 -22.12 -13.90
CA ALA A 225 1.80 -23.13 -14.41
C ALA A 225 0.36 -22.81 -13.97
N ALA A 226 0.16 -22.47 -12.70
CA ALA A 226 -1.12 -22.03 -12.18
C ALA A 226 -1.63 -20.76 -12.90
N ARG A 227 -0.75 -19.78 -13.12
CA ARG A 227 -1.05 -18.58 -13.92
C ARG A 227 -1.58 -18.93 -15.31
N ARG A 228 -0.90 -19.83 -16.03
CA ARG A 228 -1.32 -20.25 -17.38
C ARG A 228 -2.68 -20.95 -17.37
N ALA A 229 -2.96 -21.77 -16.35
CA ALA A 229 -4.26 -22.42 -16.20
C ALA A 229 -5.38 -21.41 -15.92
N LEU A 230 -5.14 -20.41 -15.06
CA LEU A 230 -6.10 -19.32 -14.83
C LEU A 230 -6.40 -18.54 -16.13
N VAL A 231 -5.36 -18.24 -16.92
CA VAL A 231 -5.53 -17.53 -18.20
C VAL A 231 -6.29 -18.38 -19.22
N ALA A 232 -6.04 -19.69 -19.25
CA ALA A 232 -6.83 -20.63 -20.04
C ALA A 232 -8.30 -20.66 -19.58
N GLY A 233 -8.56 -20.44 -18.29
CA GLY A 233 -9.89 -20.29 -17.67
C GLY A 233 -10.52 -18.92 -17.84
N THR A 234 -10.12 -18.14 -18.86
CA THR A 234 -10.62 -16.80 -19.17
C THR A 234 -10.15 -15.65 -18.29
N TYR A 235 -9.25 -15.89 -17.32
CA TYR A 235 -8.66 -14.81 -16.53
C TYR A 235 -7.73 -13.93 -17.40
N PRO A 236 -7.89 -12.60 -17.39
CA PRO A 236 -7.05 -11.73 -18.22
C PRO A 236 -5.61 -11.68 -17.72
N ASP A 237 -4.65 -11.96 -18.60
CA ASP A 237 -3.21 -11.93 -18.29
C ASP A 237 -2.75 -10.57 -17.75
N SER A 238 -3.36 -9.48 -18.21
CA SER A 238 -3.07 -8.11 -17.76
C SER A 238 -3.49 -7.82 -16.31
N GLN A 239 -4.33 -8.66 -15.71
CA GLN A 239 -4.69 -8.54 -14.29
C GLN A 239 -3.79 -9.38 -13.38
N VAL A 240 -2.78 -10.07 -13.92
CA VAL A 240 -1.74 -10.67 -13.08
C VAL A 240 -0.72 -9.60 -12.72
N ALA A 241 -0.67 -9.20 -11.44
CA ALA A 241 0.28 -8.20 -10.97
C ALA A 241 1.71 -8.76 -10.85
N ARG A 242 1.86 -9.97 -10.29
CA ARG A 242 3.15 -10.63 -10.14
C ARG A 242 3.03 -12.14 -9.95
N VAL A 243 4.15 -12.83 -10.20
CA VAL A 243 4.34 -14.25 -9.88
C VAL A 243 5.59 -14.39 -9.01
N VAL A 244 5.50 -15.14 -7.92
CA VAL A 244 6.58 -15.29 -6.92
C VAL A 244 6.83 -16.77 -6.63
N GLY A 245 8.10 -17.15 -6.46
CA GLY A 245 8.50 -18.48 -5.97
C GLY A 245 9.21 -18.35 -4.64
N TYR A 246 8.71 -19.02 -3.60
CA TYR A 246 9.26 -18.97 -2.24
C TYR A 246 10.09 -20.20 -1.86
N ALA A 247 10.18 -21.23 -2.72
CA ALA A 247 10.77 -22.51 -2.36
C ALA A 247 10.23 -22.99 -0.98
N SER A 248 11.14 -23.36 -0.08
CA SER A 248 10.87 -23.77 1.30
C SER A 248 11.10 -22.65 2.33
N SER A 249 11.19 -21.38 1.90
CA SER A 249 11.48 -20.26 2.82
C SER A 249 10.28 -19.84 3.68
N ALA A 250 9.07 -20.21 3.26
CA ALA A 250 7.82 -19.88 3.93
C ALA A 250 6.93 -21.12 4.06
N LEU A 251 7.25 -21.97 5.04
CA LEU A 251 6.54 -23.21 5.34
C LEU A 251 5.18 -22.90 6.01
N TYR A 252 4.21 -23.78 5.79
CA TYR A 252 2.92 -23.73 6.49
C TYR A 252 3.01 -24.49 7.82
N ASP A 253 3.56 -25.71 7.78
CA ASP A 253 3.91 -26.53 8.92
C ASP A 253 5.43 -26.41 9.16
N TYR A 254 5.80 -25.60 10.15
CA TYR A 254 7.19 -25.41 10.58
C TYR A 254 7.74 -26.60 11.37
N GLU A 255 6.86 -27.36 12.04
CA GLU A 255 7.26 -28.52 12.85
C GLU A 255 7.66 -29.69 11.96
N ASN A 256 6.97 -29.86 10.82
CA ASN A 256 7.32 -30.86 9.81
C ASN A 256 7.62 -30.22 8.45
N PRO A 257 8.87 -29.77 8.20
CA PRO A 257 9.24 -29.07 6.97
C PRO A 257 9.02 -29.87 5.68
N THR A 258 9.01 -31.20 5.74
CA THR A 258 8.81 -32.10 4.59
C THR A 258 7.34 -32.46 4.34
N ASN A 259 6.42 -31.95 5.16
CA ASN A 259 4.99 -32.23 5.04
C ASN A 259 4.45 -31.75 3.67
N PRO A 260 3.69 -32.58 2.93
CA PRO A 260 2.99 -32.17 1.71
C PRO A 260 2.24 -30.85 1.79
N VAL A 261 1.66 -30.53 2.94
CA VAL A 261 0.90 -29.31 3.18
C VAL A 261 1.75 -28.05 2.91
N ASN A 262 3.09 -28.14 2.98
CA ASN A 262 4.00 -27.06 2.63
C ASN A 262 4.09 -26.79 1.13
N ARG A 263 3.73 -27.76 0.28
CA ARG A 263 3.58 -27.58 -1.17
C ARG A 263 2.21 -26.99 -1.44
N ARG A 264 2.17 -25.66 -1.63
CA ARG A 264 0.93 -24.91 -1.85
C ARG A 264 1.09 -23.85 -2.94
N ILE A 265 -0.04 -23.46 -3.52
CA ILE A 265 -0.16 -22.29 -4.38
C ILE A 265 -1.06 -21.29 -3.67
N ASP A 266 -0.56 -20.06 -3.53
CA ASP A 266 -1.30 -18.96 -2.94
C ASP A 266 -1.68 -17.98 -4.04
N ILE A 267 -2.98 -17.73 -4.21
CA ILE A 267 -3.52 -16.72 -5.12
C ILE A 267 -4.13 -15.62 -4.26
N VAL A 268 -3.55 -14.43 -4.31
CA VAL A 268 -4.04 -13.28 -3.55
C VAL A 268 -4.71 -12.31 -4.51
N VAL A 269 -6.00 -12.07 -4.32
CA VAL A 269 -6.75 -10.99 -4.96
C VAL A 269 -6.42 -9.70 -4.20
N LEU A 270 -5.67 -8.81 -4.84
CA LEU A 270 -5.03 -7.69 -4.17
C LEU A 270 -6.02 -6.56 -3.88
N THR A 271 -5.94 -5.94 -2.70
CA THR A 271 -6.52 -4.62 -2.48
C THR A 271 -5.80 -3.57 -3.34
N LYS A 272 -6.45 -2.45 -3.63
CA LYS A 272 -5.81 -1.33 -4.36
C LYS A 272 -4.52 -0.88 -3.68
N LYS A 273 -4.52 -0.81 -2.35
CA LYS A 273 -3.35 -0.44 -1.55
C LYS A 273 -2.20 -1.44 -1.68
N ALA A 274 -2.50 -2.74 -1.68
CA ALA A 274 -1.49 -3.78 -1.89
C ALA A 274 -0.95 -3.77 -3.32
N GLN A 275 -1.83 -3.60 -4.32
CA GLN A 275 -1.44 -3.47 -5.71
C GLN A 275 -0.51 -2.28 -5.92
N GLN A 276 -0.86 -1.10 -5.39
CA GLN A 276 -0.04 0.11 -5.51
C GLN A 276 1.34 -0.04 -4.86
N ARG A 277 1.46 -0.73 -3.72
CA ARG A 277 2.77 -1.03 -3.14
C ARG A 277 3.61 -1.90 -4.07
N ILE A 278 3.03 -2.95 -4.64
CA ILE A 278 3.72 -3.88 -5.55
C ILE A 278 4.15 -3.19 -6.85
N GLU A 279 3.28 -2.35 -7.44
CA GLU A 279 3.54 -1.66 -8.71
C GLU A 279 4.40 -0.40 -8.52
N GLY A 280 4.23 0.32 -7.42
CA GLY A 280 4.99 1.51 -7.06
C GLY A 280 6.46 1.23 -6.75
N ASP A 281 6.76 0.07 -6.15
CA ASP A 281 8.13 -0.41 -5.97
C ASP A 281 8.84 -0.65 -7.32
N GLN A 282 8.10 -1.06 -8.37
CA GLN A 282 8.67 -1.26 -9.69
C GLN A 282 8.95 0.06 -10.44
N ASN A 283 8.14 1.09 -10.20
CA ASN A 283 8.30 2.40 -10.86
C ASN A 283 9.35 3.30 -10.17
N SER A 284 9.71 2.98 -8.92
CA SER A 284 10.74 3.70 -8.15
C SER A 284 12.17 3.23 -8.46
N GLY A 285 12.32 2.18 -9.30
CA GLY A 285 13.61 1.67 -9.80
C GLY A 285 14.21 2.47 -10.96
N GLY A 286 13.62 3.60 -11.35
CA GLY A 286 14.26 4.55 -12.26
C GLY A 286 15.55 5.07 -11.63
N ALA A 287 16.69 4.79 -12.28
CA ALA A 287 18.03 5.14 -11.83
C ALA A 287 18.08 6.50 -11.12
N PRO A 288 18.80 6.65 -9.99
CA PRO A 288 18.96 7.94 -9.35
C PRO A 288 19.49 8.89 -10.42
N GLN A 289 18.69 9.88 -10.79
CA GLN A 289 19.13 10.96 -11.67
C GLN A 289 20.27 11.65 -10.94
N SER A 290 21.50 11.25 -11.27
CA SER A 290 22.71 11.95 -10.88
C SER A 290 22.57 13.36 -11.43
N LYS A 291 22.37 14.32 -10.53
CA LYS A 291 22.52 15.75 -10.84
C LYS A 291 23.80 15.93 -11.69
N PRO A 292 23.77 16.70 -12.79
CA PRO A 292 24.98 16.95 -13.56
C PRO A 292 25.97 17.67 -12.65
N ALA A 293 27.11 17.04 -12.38
CA ALA A 293 28.23 17.69 -11.72
C ALA A 293 28.75 18.81 -12.65
N PRO A 294 29.16 19.97 -12.10
CA PRO A 294 29.64 21.09 -12.90
C PRO A 294 30.95 20.71 -13.62
N ALA A 295 30.99 20.99 -14.91
CA ALA A 295 32.12 20.70 -15.79
C ALA A 295 33.38 21.45 -15.34
N ALA A 296 34.45 20.71 -15.06
CA ALA A 296 35.82 21.24 -14.96
C ALA A 296 36.45 21.32 -16.37
N PRO A 297 37.29 22.34 -16.64
CA PRO A 297 37.73 22.70 -17.98
C PRO A 297 38.73 21.69 -18.59
N ALA A 298 38.53 21.43 -19.88
CA ALA A 298 39.38 20.59 -20.71
C ALA A 298 40.78 21.20 -20.91
N THR A 299 41.81 20.35 -20.84
CA THR A 299 43.18 20.68 -21.25
C THR A 299 43.46 19.96 -22.59
N PRO A 300 44.18 20.56 -23.55
CA PRO A 300 44.13 20.15 -24.94
C PRO A 300 45.04 18.95 -25.28
N ALA A 301 44.62 18.22 -26.31
CA ALA A 301 45.23 17.01 -26.84
C ALA A 301 46.54 17.25 -27.62
N ALA A 302 47.37 16.20 -27.70
CA ALA A 302 48.39 15.99 -28.73
C ALA A 302 48.38 14.52 -29.22
N PRO A 303 48.81 14.22 -30.46
CA PRO A 303 48.25 13.13 -31.26
C PRO A 303 49.23 11.97 -31.58
N GLY A 304 48.67 10.81 -31.95
CA GLY A 304 49.34 9.66 -32.56
C GLY A 304 49.03 8.35 -31.82
N ALA A 305 48.76 7.19 -32.41
CA ALA A 305 48.76 6.75 -33.79
C ALA A 305 47.80 5.54 -33.95
N SER A 306 47.43 5.30 -35.21
CA SER A 306 46.58 4.25 -35.79
C SER A 306 47.03 2.81 -35.47
N THR A 307 46.09 1.86 -35.27
CA THR A 307 45.76 0.74 -36.21
C THR A 307 44.73 -0.22 -35.57
N GLY A 308 43.79 -0.75 -36.35
CA GLY A 308 42.65 -1.54 -35.85
C GLY A 308 42.75 -3.07 -35.95
N ALA A 309 41.71 -3.74 -35.43
CA ALA A 309 41.24 -5.10 -35.75
C ALA A 309 39.84 -5.32 -35.10
N PRO A 310 38.96 -6.18 -35.66
CA PRO A 310 37.56 -6.34 -35.24
C PRO A 310 37.39 -7.19 -33.95
N PRO A 311 36.24 -7.13 -33.25
CA PRO A 311 36.04 -7.84 -31.99
C PRO A 311 35.73 -9.33 -32.20
N ASP A 312 36.44 -10.19 -31.48
CA ASP A 312 36.10 -11.62 -31.32
C ASP A 312 34.84 -11.79 -30.44
N PRO A 313 33.89 -12.66 -30.83
CA PRO A 313 32.67 -12.91 -30.07
C PRO A 313 32.86 -14.09 -29.11
N GLN A 314 33.57 -13.90 -27.99
CA GLN A 314 33.57 -14.86 -26.88
C GLN A 314 34.25 -14.25 -25.63
N ALA A 315 33.45 -13.60 -24.78
CA ALA A 315 33.88 -13.22 -23.43
C ALA A 315 32.70 -13.31 -22.46
N TYR A 316 32.22 -14.54 -22.22
CA TYR A 316 31.53 -14.86 -20.98
C TYR A 316 32.56 -15.50 -20.07
N ALA A 317 32.93 -14.81 -18.99
CA ALA A 317 33.89 -15.32 -18.01
C ALA A 317 33.40 -16.66 -17.44
N GLN A 318 34.30 -17.63 -17.36
CA GLN A 318 33.98 -18.98 -16.91
C GLN A 318 33.80 -19.01 -15.37
N PRO A 319 32.91 -19.86 -14.82
CA PRO A 319 32.49 -19.83 -13.41
C PRO A 319 33.59 -20.00 -12.35
N HIS A 320 34.80 -20.41 -12.73
CA HIS A 320 35.93 -20.60 -11.82
C HIS A 320 36.62 -19.29 -11.44
N GLU A 321 36.62 -18.28 -12.31
CA GLU A 321 37.24 -16.98 -12.02
C GLU A 321 36.43 -16.15 -11.01
N ILE A 322 35.10 -16.35 -10.99
CA ILE A 322 34.20 -15.69 -10.04
C ILE A 322 34.39 -16.26 -8.62
N ARG A 323 34.71 -17.55 -8.49
CA ARG A 323 34.95 -18.20 -7.19
C ARG A 323 36.23 -17.72 -6.50
N GLN A 324 37.27 -17.37 -7.26
CA GLN A 324 38.51 -16.83 -6.68
C GLN A 324 38.35 -15.38 -6.18
N LYS A 325 37.42 -14.60 -6.76
CA LYS A 325 37.18 -13.21 -6.32
C LYS A 325 36.33 -13.08 -5.04
N LEU A 326 35.69 -14.15 -4.56
CA LEU A 326 34.89 -14.12 -3.32
C LEU A 326 35.60 -14.66 -2.08
N ASN A 327 36.75 -15.33 -2.21
CA ASN A 327 37.52 -15.82 -1.07
C ASN A 327 38.55 -14.78 -0.59
N ILE A 328 38.08 -13.61 -0.15
CA ILE A 328 38.90 -12.59 0.55
C ILE A 328 38.66 -12.61 2.08
N PHE A 329 37.84 -13.53 2.58
CA PHE A 329 37.58 -13.69 4.01
C PHE A 329 38.04 -15.05 4.52
N ASP A 330 39.34 -15.32 4.43
CA ASP A 330 39.97 -16.25 5.38
C ASP A 330 41.40 -15.76 5.68
N ASP A 331 41.76 -15.79 6.96
CA ASP A 331 42.99 -15.28 7.58
C ASP A 331 43.17 -13.75 7.71
N GLY A 332 42.23 -13.10 8.40
CA GLY A 332 42.54 -12.24 9.56
C GLY A 332 43.60 -11.12 9.49
N LYS A 333 44.03 -10.64 8.31
CA LYS A 333 44.86 -9.42 8.16
C LYS A 333 44.53 -8.67 6.86
N LEU A 334 44.01 -7.44 7.02
CA LEU A 334 43.87 -6.46 5.94
C LEU A 334 45.25 -6.12 5.35
N ARG A 335 45.49 -6.50 4.09
CA ARG A 335 46.51 -5.87 3.25
C ARG A 335 45.82 -4.89 2.30
N VAL A 336 45.95 -3.61 2.62
CA VAL A 336 45.59 -2.52 1.73
C VAL A 336 46.74 -2.36 0.74
N GLU A 337 46.54 -2.72 -0.53
CA GLU A 337 47.47 -2.30 -1.58
C GLU A 337 47.23 -0.82 -1.90
N PRO A 338 48.28 0.02 -1.97
CA PRO A 338 48.13 1.40 -2.41
C PRO A 338 47.93 1.43 -3.93
N ALA A 339 46.88 2.14 -4.36
CA ALA A 339 46.64 2.45 -5.77
C ALA A 339 47.87 3.13 -6.37
N GLN A 340 48.45 2.53 -7.40
CA GLN A 340 49.40 3.21 -8.28
C GLN A 340 48.63 3.99 -9.35
N ASN A 341 49.11 5.21 -9.58
CA ASN A 341 48.62 6.24 -10.51
C ASN A 341 48.43 5.78 -11.94
#